data_AF-A0A6I4ILU4-F1
#
_entry.id   AF-A0A6I4ILU4-F1
#
_cell.length_a   1.000
_cell.length_b   1.000
_cell.length_c   1.000
_cell.angle_alpha   90.00
_cell.angle_beta   90.00
_cell.angle_gamma   90.00
#
_symmetry.space_group_name_H-M   'P 1'
#
loop_
_entity.id
_entity.type
_entity.pdbx_description
1 polymer ?
#
loop_
_entity_poly.entity_id
_entity_poly.type
_entity_poly.pdbx_seq_one_letter_code
_entity_poly.pdbx_strand_id
1 'polypeptide(L)'
;EESETEIYTPWSSPQPLPLLRLSPISFALNDAIKPLSSDIRRNKKRPELIQRALQTATGSREVMVAILMIRQYREFIPQDAPVSHAIVDALLNLDGRIHIQIFHDACKNIGHMPASIARQFLTKLALIIQEDGEIGLLDALLLERVKYELNLMPLHLPTAFEEVKPQIVRLIDALLHVQQINSPNQLEVRERILRSLLNPDEMHIYDEISDEPLDLAEILNDIAGLLLRDRLSILAIAEMCLWSDRIITQDELDVLELLYWRFGFESDEIVEQMQKKNSVMII
;
A
#
# COMPACT_ATOMS: atom_id res chain seq x y z
N GLU A 1 -29.57 -2.40 34.31
CA GLU A 1 -28.85 -1.93 33.12
C GLU A 1 -27.41 -2.36 33.28
N GLU A 2 -27.11 -3.58 32.83
CA GLU A 2 -25.72 -4.03 32.72
C GLU A 2 -25.13 -3.27 31.52
N SER A 3 -24.27 -2.31 31.81
CA SER A 3 -23.41 -1.68 30.82
C SER A 3 -22.44 -2.75 30.32
N GLU A 4 -22.82 -3.46 29.26
CA GLU A 4 -21.85 -4.15 28.40
C GLU A 4 -20.89 -3.07 27.90
N THR A 5 -19.76 -2.92 28.58
CA THR A 5 -18.55 -2.36 27.97
C THR A 5 -18.29 -3.23 26.75
N GLU A 6 -18.73 -2.78 25.56
CA GLU A 6 -18.31 -3.35 24.29
C GLU A 6 -16.78 -3.34 24.28
N ILE A 7 -16.20 -4.51 24.52
CA ILE A 7 -14.75 -4.70 24.46
C ILE A 7 -14.38 -4.41 23.01
N TYR A 8 -13.65 -3.31 22.79
CA TYR A 8 -13.10 -3.00 21.48
C TYR A 8 -12.11 -4.10 21.09
N THR A 9 -12.54 -5.00 20.20
CA THR A 9 -11.67 -6.02 19.62
C THR A 9 -11.24 -5.55 18.24
N PRO A 10 -9.97 -5.12 18.04
CA PRO A 10 -9.49 -4.73 16.72
C PRO A 10 -9.56 -5.93 15.76
N TRP A 11 -9.67 -5.65 14.46
CA TRP A 11 -9.51 -6.71 13.45
C TRP A 11 -8.04 -7.10 13.38
N SER A 12 -7.76 -8.40 13.28
CA SER A 12 -6.41 -8.95 13.17
C SER A 12 -6.20 -9.60 11.81
N SER A 13 -4.97 -9.53 11.30
CA SER A 13 -4.60 -10.17 10.04
C SER A 13 -4.76 -11.70 10.11
N PRO A 14 -5.22 -12.35 9.02
CA PRO A 14 -5.37 -13.80 8.97
C PRO A 14 -4.02 -14.51 9.08
N GLN A 15 -4.01 -15.63 9.81
CA GLN A 15 -2.82 -16.46 10.04
C GLN A 15 -2.73 -17.60 9.01
N PRO A 16 -1.50 -18.06 8.66
CA PRO A 16 -0.21 -17.53 9.09
C PRO A 16 0.08 -16.15 8.50
N LEU A 17 0.89 -15.35 9.20
CA LEU A 17 1.37 -14.08 8.66
C LEU A 17 2.26 -14.32 7.41
N PRO A 18 2.22 -13.41 6.43
CA PRO A 18 3.05 -13.50 5.23
C PRO A 18 4.49 -13.05 5.48
N LEU A 19 5.39 -13.46 4.59
CA LEU A 19 6.71 -12.89 4.42
C LEU A 19 6.65 -11.56 3.67
N LEU A 20 7.69 -10.74 3.81
CA LEU A 20 7.81 -9.55 2.99
C LEU A 20 8.10 -9.97 1.55
N ARG A 21 7.31 -9.48 0.59
CA ARG A 21 7.63 -9.66 -0.82
C ARG A 21 8.91 -8.88 -1.13
N LEU A 22 9.91 -9.54 -1.69
CA LEU A 22 11.19 -8.90 -2.07
C LEU A 22 11.34 -8.75 -3.59
N SER A 23 10.62 -9.55 -4.38
CA SER A 23 10.69 -9.51 -5.86
C SER A 23 9.69 -8.51 -6.44
N PRO A 24 10.11 -7.46 -7.18
CA PRO A 24 9.21 -6.41 -7.68
C PRO A 24 8.00 -6.98 -8.42
N ILE A 25 6.80 -6.45 -8.12
CA ILE A 25 5.60 -6.78 -8.89
C ILE A 25 5.70 -6.06 -10.23
N SER A 26 6.30 -6.72 -11.21
CA SER A 26 6.30 -6.21 -12.58
C SER A 26 4.94 -6.48 -13.20
N PHE A 27 4.03 -5.51 -13.14
CA PHE A 27 2.97 -5.44 -14.14
C PHE A 27 3.61 -5.16 -15.50
N ALA A 28 2.90 -5.53 -16.56
CA ALA A 28 3.27 -5.25 -17.94
C ALA A 28 3.90 -3.85 -18.08
N LEU A 29 4.90 -3.72 -18.97
CA LEU A 29 5.78 -2.56 -19.26
C LEU A 29 5.21 -1.13 -19.13
N ASN A 30 3.89 -0.96 -19.03
CA ASN A 30 3.16 0.30 -18.94
C ASN A 30 3.05 0.90 -17.52
N ASP A 31 3.06 0.10 -16.44
CA ASP A 31 2.96 0.62 -15.06
C ASP A 31 4.32 1.05 -14.49
N ALA A 32 5.38 0.55 -15.11
CA ALA A 32 6.77 1.00 -14.97
C ALA A 32 7.05 2.39 -15.58
N ILE A 33 6.03 3.02 -16.16
CA ILE A 33 6.15 4.30 -16.86
C ILE A 33 5.82 5.44 -15.90
N LYS A 34 6.39 6.61 -16.19
CA LYS A 34 6.05 7.91 -15.61
C LYS A 34 4.55 8.00 -15.21
N PRO A 35 4.25 8.43 -13.97
CA PRO A 35 2.90 8.60 -13.45
C PRO A 35 2.02 9.44 -14.36
N LEU A 36 0.73 9.10 -14.37
CA LEU A 36 -0.29 9.97 -14.93
C LEU A 36 -0.62 11.07 -13.93
N SER A 37 -0.93 12.28 -14.42
CA SER A 37 -1.43 13.35 -13.55
C SER A 37 -2.78 12.95 -12.95
N SER A 38 -3.08 13.48 -11.76
CA SER A 38 -4.31 13.17 -11.03
C SER A 38 -5.57 13.46 -11.85
N ASP A 39 -5.56 14.55 -12.63
CA ASP A 39 -6.67 14.89 -13.54
C ASP A 39 -6.88 13.85 -14.63
N ILE A 40 -5.81 13.34 -15.25
CA ILE A 40 -5.91 12.30 -16.27
C ILE A 40 -6.47 11.02 -15.65
N ARG A 41 -5.98 10.62 -14.47
CA ARG A 41 -6.45 9.41 -13.77
C ARG A 41 -7.93 9.47 -13.43
N ARG A 42 -8.42 10.62 -12.95
CA ARG A 42 -9.84 10.83 -12.59
C ARG A 42 -10.75 10.85 -13.82
N ASN A 43 -10.30 11.45 -14.93
CA ASN A 43 -11.13 11.66 -16.12
C ASN A 43 -10.98 10.58 -17.20
N LYS A 44 -10.09 9.59 -17.02
CA LYS A 44 -9.91 8.51 -18.00
C LYS A 44 -11.21 7.72 -18.16
N LYS A 45 -11.67 7.56 -19.40
CA LYS A 45 -12.91 6.85 -19.71
C LYS A 45 -12.83 5.41 -19.20
N ARG A 46 -13.77 5.02 -18.34
CA ARG A 46 -13.90 3.67 -17.79
C ARG A 46 -14.94 2.86 -18.56
N PRO A 47 -14.82 1.53 -18.66
CA PRO A 47 -15.86 0.69 -19.25
C PRO A 47 -17.17 0.82 -18.48
N GLU A 48 -18.31 0.72 -19.15
CA GLU A 48 -19.62 0.85 -18.52
C GLU A 48 -19.83 -0.14 -17.37
N LEU A 49 -19.26 -1.34 -17.49
CA LEU A 49 -19.33 -2.37 -16.45
C LEU A 49 -18.72 -1.86 -15.13
N ILE A 50 -17.55 -1.23 -15.20
CA ILE A 50 -16.87 -0.67 -14.02
C ILE A 50 -17.67 0.51 -13.47
N GLN A 51 -18.17 1.39 -14.34
CA GLN A 51 -19.01 2.52 -13.91
C GLN A 51 -20.27 2.06 -13.17
N ARG A 52 -20.96 1.03 -13.69
CA ARG A 52 -22.15 0.43 -13.07
C ARG A 52 -21.81 -0.27 -11.75
N ALA A 53 -20.70 -1.01 -11.70
CA ALA A 53 -20.27 -1.67 -10.46
C ALA A 53 -20.03 -0.65 -9.34
N LEU A 54 -19.38 0.47 -9.65
CA LEU A 54 -19.11 1.56 -8.70
C LEU A 54 -20.37 2.28 -8.19
N GLN A 55 -21.55 2.08 -8.79
CA GLN A 55 -22.79 2.70 -8.30
C GLN A 55 -23.39 1.99 -7.08
N THR A 56 -22.84 0.81 -6.70
CA THR A 56 -23.36 0.03 -5.57
C THR A 56 -22.23 -0.41 -4.64
N ALA A 57 -22.54 -0.61 -3.37
CA ALA A 57 -21.56 -1.12 -2.40
C ALA A 57 -21.09 -2.54 -2.77
N THR A 58 -21.98 -3.41 -3.24
CA THR A 58 -21.61 -4.76 -3.68
C THR A 58 -20.72 -4.74 -4.91
N GLY A 59 -21.06 -3.97 -5.94
CA GLY A 59 -20.21 -3.85 -7.12
C GLY A 59 -18.86 -3.21 -6.81
N SER A 60 -18.81 -2.23 -5.91
CA SER A 60 -17.54 -1.62 -5.47
C SER A 60 -16.64 -2.62 -4.75
N ARG A 61 -17.19 -3.47 -3.87
CA ARG A 61 -16.44 -4.56 -3.25
C ARG A 61 -15.89 -5.55 -4.26
N GLU A 62 -16.67 -5.92 -5.27
CA GLU A 62 -16.21 -6.81 -6.35
C GLU A 62 -15.11 -6.18 -7.20
N VAL A 63 -15.18 -4.86 -7.47
CA VAL A 63 -14.10 -4.13 -8.14
C VAL A 63 -12.82 -4.14 -7.31
N MET A 64 -12.90 -3.93 -5.99
CA MET A 64 -11.74 -3.99 -5.10
C MET A 64 -11.11 -5.38 -5.08
N VAL A 65 -11.93 -6.43 -4.97
CA VAL A 65 -11.49 -7.83 -5.09
C VAL A 65 -10.81 -8.07 -6.43
N ALA A 66 -11.40 -7.63 -7.55
CA ALA A 66 -10.83 -7.81 -8.88
C ALA A 66 -9.47 -7.12 -9.04
N ILE A 67 -9.33 -5.88 -8.55
CA ILE A 67 -8.04 -5.17 -8.59
C ILE A 67 -6.98 -5.92 -7.77
N LEU A 68 -7.30 -6.35 -6.54
CA LEU A 68 -6.33 -7.10 -5.72
C LEU A 68 -6.02 -8.49 -6.30
N MET A 69 -7.00 -9.15 -6.93
CA MET A 69 -6.78 -10.41 -7.66
C MET A 69 -5.84 -10.22 -8.85
N ILE A 70 -6.04 -9.18 -9.67
CA ILE A 70 -5.11 -8.82 -10.75
C ILE A 70 -3.73 -8.57 -10.17
N ARG A 71 -3.66 -7.90 -9.02
CA ARG A 71 -2.37 -7.58 -8.41
C ARG A 71 -1.62 -8.82 -7.88
N GLN A 72 -2.35 -9.76 -7.29
CA GLN A 72 -1.80 -11.00 -6.76
C GLN A 72 -1.44 -11.99 -7.88
N TYR A 73 -2.40 -12.29 -8.76
CA TYR A 73 -2.29 -13.34 -9.78
C TYR A 73 -1.74 -12.86 -11.13
N ARG A 74 -1.54 -11.56 -11.28
CA ARG A 74 -0.98 -10.91 -12.48
C ARG A 74 -1.82 -11.22 -13.73
N GLU A 75 -1.20 -11.83 -14.73
CA GLU A 75 -1.82 -12.15 -16.03
C GLU A 75 -2.74 -13.38 -15.98
N PHE A 76 -2.71 -14.18 -14.90
CA PHE A 76 -3.43 -15.44 -14.84
C PHE A 76 -4.24 -15.61 -13.56
N ILE A 77 -5.50 -15.15 -13.60
CA ILE A 77 -6.45 -15.38 -12.50
C ILE A 77 -7.08 -16.78 -12.66
N PRO A 78 -7.07 -17.62 -11.60
CA PRO A 78 -7.70 -18.94 -11.63
C PRO A 78 -9.18 -18.88 -12.02
N GLN A 79 -9.66 -19.83 -12.83
CA GLN A 79 -11.06 -19.84 -13.29
C GLN A 79 -12.07 -19.98 -12.14
N ASP A 80 -11.68 -20.67 -11.08
CA ASP A 80 -12.46 -20.90 -9.86
C ASP A 80 -12.28 -19.78 -8.82
N ALA A 81 -11.49 -18.75 -9.11
CA ALA A 81 -11.31 -17.61 -8.21
C ALA A 81 -12.66 -16.93 -7.90
N PRO A 82 -12.95 -16.58 -6.64
CA PRO A 82 -14.22 -16.01 -6.20
C PRO A 82 -14.31 -14.50 -6.54
N VAL A 83 -14.25 -14.20 -7.83
CA VAL A 83 -14.21 -12.85 -8.43
C VAL A 83 -15.02 -12.82 -9.73
N SER A 84 -15.59 -11.67 -10.06
CA SER A 84 -16.18 -11.44 -11.38
C SER A 84 -15.11 -11.36 -12.48
N HIS A 85 -14.96 -12.42 -13.27
CA HIS A 85 -14.08 -12.45 -14.45
C HIS A 85 -14.39 -11.33 -15.46
N ALA A 86 -15.66 -10.94 -15.61
CA ALA A 86 -16.03 -9.83 -16.49
C ALA A 86 -15.47 -8.48 -16.00
N ILE A 87 -15.42 -8.25 -14.68
CA ILE A 87 -14.80 -7.05 -14.09
C ILE A 87 -13.29 -7.10 -14.29
N VAL A 88 -12.67 -8.26 -14.07
CA VAL A 88 -11.25 -8.50 -14.32
C VAL A 88 -10.88 -8.17 -15.76
N ASP A 89 -11.59 -8.75 -16.74
CA ASP A 89 -11.36 -8.52 -18.17
C ASP A 89 -11.51 -7.03 -18.51
N ALA A 90 -12.51 -6.36 -17.94
CA ALA A 90 -12.70 -4.93 -18.15
C ALA A 90 -11.55 -4.08 -17.58
N LEU A 91 -10.94 -4.49 -16.46
CA LEU A 91 -9.80 -3.82 -15.83
C LEU A 91 -8.49 -4.07 -16.59
N LEU A 92 -8.26 -5.30 -17.06
CA LEU A 92 -7.07 -5.67 -17.85
C LEU A 92 -7.01 -4.95 -19.20
N ASN A 93 -8.16 -4.52 -19.74
CA ASN A 93 -8.25 -3.68 -20.94
C ASN A 93 -8.01 -2.19 -20.66
N LEU A 94 -7.69 -1.80 -19.42
CA LEU A 94 -7.34 -0.43 -19.05
C LEU A 94 -5.83 -0.31 -18.79
N ASP A 95 -5.37 0.93 -18.80
CA ASP A 95 -4.02 1.30 -18.34
C ASP A 95 -3.91 1.01 -16.84
N GLY A 96 -2.97 0.16 -16.41
CA GLY A 96 -2.84 -0.27 -15.02
C GLY A 96 -2.66 0.88 -14.03
N ARG A 97 -2.05 1.99 -14.47
CA ARG A 97 -1.87 3.23 -13.70
C ARG A 97 -3.17 3.89 -13.20
N ILE A 98 -4.34 3.49 -13.71
CA ILE A 98 -5.63 3.96 -13.20
C ILE A 98 -6.33 2.98 -12.24
N HIS A 99 -5.80 1.77 -12.04
CA HIS A 99 -6.42 0.76 -11.17
C HIS A 99 -6.53 1.27 -9.73
N ILE A 100 -5.48 1.85 -9.17
CA ILE A 100 -5.52 2.38 -7.79
C ILE A 100 -6.50 3.55 -7.66
N GLN A 101 -6.61 4.42 -8.67
CA GLN A 101 -7.65 5.46 -8.69
C GLN A 101 -9.06 4.87 -8.70
N ILE A 102 -9.30 3.78 -9.45
CA ILE A 102 -10.58 3.06 -9.43
C ILE A 102 -10.83 2.42 -8.05
N PHE A 103 -9.78 1.87 -7.42
CA PHE A 103 -9.86 1.30 -6.07
C PHE A 103 -10.28 2.35 -5.04
N HIS A 104 -9.72 3.56 -5.09
CA HIS A 104 -10.12 4.67 -4.24
C HIS A 104 -11.56 5.14 -4.48
N ASP A 105 -12.04 5.09 -5.72
CA ASP A 105 -13.43 5.41 -6.00
C ASP A 105 -14.38 4.31 -5.51
N ALA A 106 -13.97 3.04 -5.55
CA ALA A 106 -14.72 1.94 -4.95
C ALA A 106 -14.80 2.06 -3.41
N CYS A 107 -13.69 2.44 -2.78
CA CYS A 107 -13.59 2.70 -1.34
C CYS A 107 -14.66 3.69 -0.83
N LYS A 108 -14.98 4.74 -1.59
CA LYS A 108 -16.00 5.72 -1.20
C LYS A 108 -17.42 5.16 -1.15
N ASN A 109 -17.66 4.00 -1.78
CA ASN A 109 -18.98 3.41 -1.98
C ASN A 109 -19.25 2.18 -1.08
N ILE A 110 -18.29 1.77 -0.24
CA ILE A 110 -18.45 0.61 0.66
C ILE A 110 -18.91 0.97 2.07
N GLY A 111 -19.15 2.26 2.35
CA GLY A 111 -19.63 2.72 3.65
C GLY A 111 -20.99 2.11 4.02
N HIS A 112 -21.31 2.13 5.33
CA HIS A 112 -22.59 1.68 5.92
C HIS A 112 -22.73 0.15 6.08
N MET A 113 -21.61 -0.57 6.16
CA MET A 113 -21.62 -2.02 6.37
C MET A 113 -21.67 -2.37 7.87
N PRO A 114 -22.46 -3.37 8.29
CA PRO A 114 -22.37 -3.95 9.63
C PRO A 114 -20.95 -4.44 9.93
N ALA A 115 -20.47 -4.23 11.16
CA ALA A 115 -19.10 -4.52 11.55
C ALA A 115 -18.66 -5.97 11.27
N SER A 116 -19.58 -6.94 11.42
CA SER A 116 -19.31 -8.36 11.11
C SER A 116 -19.00 -8.59 9.64
N ILE A 117 -19.80 -8.00 8.73
CA ILE A 117 -19.60 -8.12 7.28
C ILE A 117 -18.34 -7.34 6.86
N ALA A 118 -18.07 -6.20 7.50
CA ALA A 118 -16.88 -5.40 7.24
C ALA A 118 -15.60 -6.17 7.57
N ARG A 119 -15.57 -6.87 8.71
CA ARG A 119 -14.45 -7.75 9.12
C ARG A 119 -14.29 -8.94 8.18
N GLN A 120 -15.40 -9.60 7.78
CA GLN A 120 -15.35 -10.68 6.79
C GLN A 120 -14.80 -10.21 5.44
N PHE A 121 -15.18 -9.02 5.01
CA PHE A 121 -14.68 -8.43 3.78
C PHE A 121 -13.18 -8.12 3.87
N LEU A 122 -12.72 -7.49 4.96
CA LEU A 122 -11.28 -7.28 5.21
C LEU A 122 -10.50 -8.59 5.21
N THR A 123 -11.01 -9.64 5.87
CA THR A 123 -10.39 -10.97 5.84
C THR A 123 -10.33 -11.54 4.43
N LYS A 124 -11.38 -11.37 3.61
CA LYS A 124 -11.35 -11.76 2.19
C LYS A 124 -10.24 -11.02 1.44
N LEU A 125 -10.11 -9.71 1.62
CA LEU A 125 -9.07 -8.92 0.93
C LEU A 125 -7.67 -9.31 1.40
N ALA A 126 -7.47 -9.48 2.71
CA ALA A 126 -6.20 -9.89 3.30
C ALA A 126 -5.76 -11.26 2.77
N LEU A 127 -6.67 -12.23 2.69
CA LEU A 127 -6.39 -13.56 2.13
C LEU A 127 -5.96 -13.50 0.65
N ILE A 128 -6.47 -12.55 -0.13
CA ILE A 128 -6.08 -12.38 -1.53
C ILE A 128 -4.65 -11.84 -1.63
N ILE A 129 -4.34 -10.77 -0.89
CA ILE A 129 -3.04 -10.09 -1.01
C ILE A 129 -1.87 -10.87 -0.38
N GLN A 130 -2.17 -11.98 0.31
CA GLN A 130 -1.20 -12.85 0.96
C GLN A 130 -1.26 -14.30 0.45
N GLU A 131 -1.92 -14.54 -0.68
CA GLU A 131 -2.23 -15.91 -1.14
C GLU A 131 -0.99 -16.77 -1.43
N ASP A 132 0.09 -16.14 -1.92
CA ASP A 132 1.38 -16.78 -2.20
C ASP A 132 2.28 -16.86 -0.95
N GLY A 133 1.79 -16.42 0.21
CA GLY A 133 2.54 -16.33 1.46
C GLY A 133 3.44 -15.10 1.54
N GLU A 134 3.38 -14.18 0.59
CA GLU A 134 4.12 -12.91 0.59
C GLU A 134 3.17 -11.71 0.61
N ILE A 135 3.64 -10.54 1.06
CA ILE A 135 2.87 -9.29 1.03
C ILE A 135 3.70 -8.11 0.54
N GLY A 136 3.11 -7.28 -0.31
CA GLY A 136 3.67 -6.00 -0.77
C GLY A 136 3.16 -4.80 0.03
N LEU A 137 3.99 -3.75 0.13
CA LEU A 137 3.64 -2.52 0.86
C LEU A 137 2.40 -1.82 0.30
N LEU A 138 2.29 -1.72 -1.04
CA LEU A 138 1.12 -1.10 -1.67
C LEU A 138 -0.16 -1.86 -1.32
N ASP A 139 -0.13 -3.19 -1.34
CA ASP A 139 -1.31 -4.02 -1.03
C ASP A 139 -1.75 -3.86 0.43
N ALA A 140 -0.78 -3.80 1.36
CA ALA A 140 -1.04 -3.51 2.77
C ALA A 140 -1.65 -2.10 2.97
N LEU A 141 -1.12 -1.08 2.29
CA LEU A 141 -1.64 0.30 2.35
C LEU A 141 -3.06 0.42 1.76
N LEU A 142 -3.35 -0.31 0.67
CA LEU A 142 -4.70 -0.38 0.12
C LEU A 142 -5.66 -0.99 1.13
N LEU A 143 -5.25 -2.06 1.83
CA LEU A 143 -6.06 -2.66 2.89
C LEU A 143 -6.28 -1.69 4.06
N GLU A 144 -5.26 -0.93 4.48
CA GLU A 144 -5.41 0.13 5.49
C GLU A 144 -6.42 1.20 5.04
N ARG A 145 -6.44 1.55 3.74
CA ARG A 145 -7.45 2.46 3.20
C ARG A 145 -8.86 1.89 3.32
N VAL A 146 -9.04 0.59 3.08
CA VAL A 146 -10.34 -0.08 3.29
C VAL A 146 -10.74 -0.04 4.76
N LYS A 147 -9.82 -0.32 5.68
CA LYS A 147 -10.08 -0.23 7.13
C LYS A 147 -10.53 1.17 7.53
N TYR A 148 -9.90 2.21 6.99
CA TYR A 148 -10.29 3.59 7.22
C TYR A 148 -11.73 3.88 6.78
N GLU A 149 -12.12 3.54 5.55
CA GLU A 149 -13.49 3.80 5.05
C GLU A 149 -14.56 3.00 5.82
N LEU A 150 -14.19 1.86 6.39
CA LEU A 150 -15.06 1.03 7.22
C LEU A 150 -15.06 1.44 8.71
N ASN A 151 -14.30 2.47 9.10
CA ASN A 151 -14.10 2.87 10.50
C ASN A 151 -13.57 1.74 11.39
N LEU A 152 -12.65 0.94 10.85
CA LEU A 152 -12.02 -0.22 11.52
C LEU A 152 -10.53 -0.02 11.77
N MET A 153 -10.03 1.22 11.66
CA MET A 153 -8.64 1.51 12.00
C MET A 153 -8.36 1.22 13.48
N PRO A 154 -7.21 0.61 13.80
CA PRO A 154 -6.75 0.50 15.17
C PRO A 154 -6.51 1.89 15.79
N LEU A 155 -6.62 1.97 17.11
CA LEU A 155 -6.18 3.14 17.86
C LEU A 155 -4.65 3.22 17.82
N HIS A 156 -4.12 4.39 17.48
CA HIS A 156 -2.69 4.68 17.62
C HIS A 156 -2.38 5.03 19.07
N LEU A 157 -1.44 4.31 19.67
CA LEU A 157 -0.83 4.68 20.93
C LEU A 157 0.46 5.46 20.64
N PRO A 158 0.80 6.48 21.45
CA PRO A 158 2.09 7.15 21.32
C PRO A 158 3.24 6.14 21.48
N THR A 159 4.14 6.11 20.51
CA THR A 159 5.33 5.23 20.51
C THR A 159 6.61 6.06 20.55
N ALA A 160 7.65 5.52 21.17
CA ALA A 160 8.98 6.14 21.15
C ALA A 160 9.77 5.67 19.92
N PHE A 161 10.55 6.56 19.31
CA PHE A 161 11.38 6.24 18.14
C PHE A 161 12.30 5.03 18.37
N GLU A 162 12.93 4.98 19.55
CA GLU A 162 13.84 3.89 19.93
C GLU A 162 13.15 2.51 20.01
N GLU A 163 11.85 2.47 20.33
CA GLU A 163 11.10 1.22 20.50
C GLU A 163 10.59 0.65 19.18
N VAL A 164 10.43 1.50 18.16
CA VAL A 164 9.87 1.11 16.85
C VAL A 164 10.93 1.02 15.75
N LYS A 165 12.22 1.05 16.08
CA LYS A 165 13.31 0.87 15.10
C LYS A 165 13.18 -0.41 14.28
N PRO A 166 12.87 -1.59 14.85
CA PRO A 166 12.63 -2.79 14.04
C PRO A 166 11.54 -2.58 12.98
N GLN A 167 10.42 -1.96 13.35
CA GLN A 167 9.31 -1.65 12.47
C GLN A 167 9.72 -0.65 11.39
N ILE A 168 10.51 0.37 11.72
CA ILE A 168 11.08 1.31 10.75
C ILE A 168 11.95 0.56 9.74
N VAL A 169 12.84 -0.32 10.18
CA VAL A 169 13.68 -1.13 9.27
C VAL A 169 12.81 -1.96 8.34
N ARG A 170 11.79 -2.67 8.87
CA ARG A 170 10.86 -3.46 8.05
C ARG A 170 10.08 -2.61 7.04
N LEU A 171 9.70 -1.38 7.39
CA LEU A 171 9.08 -0.45 6.45
C LEU A 171 10.05 -0.03 5.34
N ILE A 172 11.32 0.23 5.67
CA ILE A 172 12.34 0.55 4.66
C ILE A 172 12.56 -0.64 3.72
N ASP A 173 12.63 -1.86 4.26
CA ASP A 173 12.74 -3.07 3.45
C ASP A 173 11.54 -3.21 2.50
N ALA A 174 10.33 -2.96 3.00
CA ALA A 174 9.11 -3.01 2.20
C ALA A 174 9.06 -1.92 1.12
N LEU A 175 9.60 -0.74 1.40
CA LEU A 175 9.74 0.35 0.44
C LEU A 175 10.67 -0.03 -0.70
N LEU A 176 11.80 -0.68 -0.43
CA LEU A 176 12.78 -1.06 -1.45
C LEU A 176 12.20 -2.04 -2.47
N HIS A 177 11.34 -2.95 -2.03
CA HIS A 177 10.67 -3.91 -2.91
C HIS A 177 9.76 -3.24 -3.96
N VAL A 178 9.07 -2.16 -3.58
CA VAL A 178 8.22 -1.40 -4.52
C VAL A 178 9.05 -0.75 -5.62
N GLN A 179 10.35 -0.52 -5.37
CA GLN A 179 11.17 0.24 -6.29
C GLN A 179 11.61 -0.59 -7.50
N GLN A 180 11.61 0.05 -8.68
CA GLN A 180 12.21 -0.52 -9.90
C GLN A 180 13.72 -0.31 -9.95
N ILE A 181 14.40 -0.62 -8.85
CA ILE A 181 15.86 -0.53 -8.72
C ILE A 181 16.43 -1.95 -8.85
N ASN A 182 17.53 -2.09 -9.58
CA ASN A 182 18.26 -3.36 -9.68
C ASN A 182 18.85 -3.77 -8.32
N SER A 183 18.82 -5.07 -8.01
CA SER A 183 19.11 -5.61 -6.65
C SER A 183 20.43 -5.14 -5.99
N PRO A 184 21.57 -4.99 -6.71
CA PRO A 184 22.79 -4.47 -6.09
C PRO A 184 22.63 -3.03 -5.55
N ASN A 185 21.87 -2.20 -6.25
CA ASN A 185 21.61 -0.82 -5.84
C ASN A 185 20.57 -0.75 -4.71
N GLN A 186 19.70 -1.75 -4.56
CA GLN A 186 18.71 -1.78 -3.47
C GLN A 186 19.38 -1.86 -2.09
N LEU A 187 20.43 -2.68 -1.92
CA LEU A 187 21.14 -2.80 -0.65
C LEU A 187 21.95 -1.54 -0.31
N GLU A 188 22.56 -0.89 -1.31
CA GLU A 188 23.25 0.38 -1.10
C GLU A 188 22.28 1.49 -0.68
N VAL A 189 21.12 1.56 -1.34
CA VAL A 189 20.08 2.53 -0.98
C VAL A 189 19.51 2.23 0.41
N ARG A 190 19.27 0.96 0.73
CA ARG A 190 18.89 0.51 2.08
C ARG A 190 19.86 1.03 3.12
N GLU A 191 21.15 0.77 2.92
CA GLU A 191 22.20 1.15 3.84
C GLU A 191 22.26 2.68 4.02
N ARG A 192 22.14 3.46 2.93
CA ARG A 192 22.06 4.93 2.99
C ARG A 192 20.89 5.43 3.83
N ILE A 193 19.70 4.83 3.68
CA ILE A 193 18.51 5.18 4.46
C ILE A 193 18.75 4.83 5.93
N LEU A 194 19.16 3.60 6.21
CA LEU A 194 19.32 3.10 7.58
C LEU A 194 20.43 3.84 8.34
N ARG A 195 21.55 4.19 7.70
CA ARG A 195 22.61 5.02 8.31
C ARG A 195 22.14 6.41 8.77
N SER A 196 21.04 6.90 8.21
CA SER A 196 20.44 8.19 8.61
C SER A 196 19.47 8.04 9.79
N LEU A 197 19.08 6.82 10.14
CA LEU A 197 18.07 6.50 11.15
C LEU A 197 18.63 5.72 12.35
N LEU A 198 19.71 4.97 12.14
CA LEU A 198 20.29 4.03 13.09
C LEU A 198 21.71 4.42 13.48
N ASN A 199 22.12 4.02 14.68
CA ASN A 199 23.51 4.12 15.09
C ASN A 199 24.36 2.94 14.54
N PRO A 200 25.71 2.99 14.60
CA PRO A 200 26.57 1.95 14.05
C PRO A 200 26.37 0.55 14.63
N ASP A 201 26.00 0.44 15.91
CA ASP A 201 25.76 -0.85 16.56
C ASP A 201 24.44 -1.45 16.04
N GLU A 202 23.41 -0.62 15.88
CA GLU A 202 22.12 -1.00 15.31
C GLU A 202 22.24 -1.40 13.83
N MET A 203 23.09 -0.71 13.07
CA MET A 203 23.37 -1.08 11.67
C MET A 203 23.86 -2.52 11.56
N HIS A 204 24.64 -3.01 12.52
CA HIS A 204 25.10 -4.39 12.53
C HIS A 204 23.98 -5.39 12.87
N ILE A 205 23.02 -4.99 13.73
CA ILE A 205 21.85 -5.82 14.08
C ILE A 205 20.96 -6.04 12.85
N TYR A 206 20.82 -5.03 12.00
CA TYR A 206 19.91 -5.04 10.85
C TYR A 206 20.62 -5.17 9.50
N ASP A 207 21.80 -5.78 9.47
CA ASP A 207 22.60 -5.90 8.24
C ASP A 207 21.85 -6.66 7.14
N GLU A 208 21.12 -7.71 7.53
CA GLU A 208 20.32 -8.54 6.63
C GLU A 208 18.84 -8.15 6.61
N ILE A 209 18.20 -8.35 5.45
CA ILE A 209 16.74 -8.26 5.33
C ILE A 209 16.15 -9.53 5.96
N SER A 210 15.29 -9.35 6.97
CA SER A 210 14.73 -10.48 7.70
C SER A 210 13.71 -11.27 6.87
N ASP A 211 13.78 -12.60 6.99
CA ASP A 211 12.90 -13.59 6.39
C ASP A 211 11.79 -14.06 7.35
N GLU A 212 11.58 -13.36 8.48
CA GLU A 212 10.50 -13.71 9.41
C GLU A 212 9.15 -13.12 8.92
N PRO A 213 8.04 -13.84 9.15
CA PRO A 213 6.69 -13.33 8.89
C PRO A 213 6.40 -12.01 9.62
N LEU A 214 5.59 -11.16 9.01
CA LEU A 214 5.26 -9.85 9.57
C LEU A 214 3.81 -9.43 9.33
N ASP A 215 3.35 -8.48 10.14
CA ASP A 215 2.12 -7.74 9.92
C ASP A 215 2.45 -6.29 9.54
N LEU A 216 2.37 -5.97 8.24
CA LEU A 216 2.63 -4.61 7.75
C LEU A 216 1.62 -3.58 8.31
N ALA A 217 0.39 -3.99 8.61
CA ALA A 217 -0.59 -3.06 9.19
C ALA A 217 -0.22 -2.69 10.64
N GLU A 218 0.28 -3.65 11.42
CA GLU A 218 0.81 -3.39 12.76
C GLU A 218 2.06 -2.49 12.71
N ILE A 219 3.01 -2.78 11.82
CA ILE A 219 4.19 -1.93 11.58
C ILE A 219 3.80 -0.50 11.24
N LEU A 220 2.87 -0.31 10.29
CA LEU A 220 2.36 1.01 9.93
C LEU A 220 1.65 1.69 11.11
N ASN A 221 0.98 0.91 11.96
CA ASN A 221 0.29 1.41 13.13
C ASN A 221 1.24 1.95 14.20
N ASP A 222 2.32 1.22 14.47
CA ASP A 222 3.37 1.60 15.43
C ASP A 222 4.09 2.87 14.99
N ILE A 223 4.46 2.97 13.70
CA ILE A 223 5.14 4.14 13.15
C ILE A 223 4.21 5.35 13.13
N ALA A 224 2.92 5.16 12.86
CA ALA A 224 1.94 6.23 12.96
C ALA A 224 1.77 6.75 14.41
N GLY A 225 2.16 5.98 15.43
CA GLY A 225 2.21 6.42 16.83
C GLY A 225 3.35 7.40 17.17
N LEU A 226 4.33 7.57 16.28
CA LEU A 226 5.46 8.46 16.48
C LEU A 226 5.08 9.94 16.47
N LEU A 227 5.98 10.77 17.03
CA LEU A 227 5.91 12.22 16.90
C LEU A 227 5.90 12.62 15.42
N LEU A 228 5.15 13.69 15.10
CA LEU A 228 5.03 14.24 13.75
C LEU A 228 6.40 14.44 13.08
N ARG A 229 7.37 15.01 13.79
CA ARG A 229 8.72 15.28 13.30
C ARG A 229 9.43 13.99 12.87
N ASP A 230 9.29 12.92 13.64
CA ASP A 230 10.02 11.69 13.40
C ASP A 230 9.40 10.94 12.20
N ARG A 231 8.06 10.92 12.08
CA ARG A 231 7.36 10.41 10.89
C ARG A 231 7.77 11.16 9.63
N LEU A 232 7.81 12.50 9.70
CA LEU A 232 8.23 13.34 8.57
C LEU A 232 9.70 13.10 8.21
N SER A 233 10.57 12.93 9.21
CA SER A 233 11.99 12.62 9.00
C SER A 233 12.18 11.29 8.27
N ILE A 234 11.44 10.24 8.65
CA ILE A 234 11.50 8.94 7.98
C ILE A 234 11.10 9.08 6.51
N LEU A 235 9.97 9.75 6.23
CA LEU A 235 9.50 9.97 4.86
C LEU A 235 10.50 10.78 4.04
N ALA A 236 11.04 11.87 4.58
CA ALA A 236 11.99 12.74 3.89
C ALA A 236 13.31 12.03 3.55
N ILE A 237 13.81 11.18 4.46
CA ILE A 237 15.03 10.38 4.22
C ILE A 237 14.76 9.36 3.11
N ALA A 238 13.65 8.62 3.19
CA ALA A 238 13.27 7.66 2.16
C ALA A 238 13.14 8.35 0.80
N GLU A 239 12.49 9.52 0.77
CA GLU A 239 12.30 10.30 -0.44
C GLU A 239 13.60 10.71 -1.13
N MET A 240 14.49 11.32 -0.35
CA MET A 240 15.80 11.74 -0.80
C MET A 240 16.62 10.55 -1.30
N CYS A 241 16.51 9.39 -0.65
CA CYS A 241 17.31 8.23 -1.03
C CYS A 241 16.77 7.46 -2.23
N LEU A 242 15.44 7.36 -2.39
CA LEU A 242 14.80 6.50 -3.40
C LEU A 242 14.52 7.23 -4.70
N TRP A 243 14.22 8.53 -4.67
CA TRP A 243 13.70 9.26 -5.83
C TRP A 243 14.45 10.55 -6.13
N SER A 244 15.56 10.90 -5.44
CA SER A 244 16.27 12.17 -5.67
C SER A 244 16.80 12.34 -7.10
N ASP A 245 17.23 11.25 -7.73
CA ASP A 245 18.00 11.24 -8.98
C ASP A 245 17.33 10.45 -10.12
N ARG A 246 16.08 10.01 -9.94
CA ARG A 246 15.34 9.26 -10.96
C ARG A 246 13.87 9.64 -11.06
N ILE A 247 13.24 9.18 -12.13
CA ILE A 247 11.80 9.29 -12.36
C ILE A 247 11.07 8.30 -11.45
N ILE A 248 10.18 8.80 -10.60
CA ILE A 248 9.29 7.95 -9.80
C ILE A 248 8.25 7.28 -10.72
N THR A 249 7.94 6.00 -10.52
CA THR A 249 6.89 5.26 -11.27
C THR A 249 5.51 5.49 -10.67
N GLN A 250 4.44 5.02 -11.34
CA GLN A 250 3.09 5.18 -10.81
C GLN A 250 2.89 4.45 -9.47
N ASP A 251 3.34 3.19 -9.36
CA ASP A 251 3.21 2.40 -8.13
C ASP A 251 4.00 3.02 -6.97
N GLU A 252 5.21 3.53 -7.26
CA GLU A 252 6.03 4.23 -6.27
C GLU A 252 5.33 5.53 -5.79
N LEU A 253 4.71 6.28 -6.71
CA LEU A 253 3.94 7.47 -6.36
C LEU A 253 2.69 7.15 -5.54
N ASP A 254 1.96 6.07 -5.88
CA ASP A 254 0.78 5.63 -5.14
C ASP A 254 1.16 5.17 -3.72
N VAL A 255 2.30 4.49 -3.55
CA VAL A 255 2.84 4.15 -2.21
C VAL A 255 3.24 5.39 -1.43
N LEU A 256 3.91 6.35 -2.06
CA LEU A 256 4.29 7.61 -1.43
C LEU A 256 3.06 8.37 -0.92
N GLU A 257 2.06 8.55 -1.79
CA GLU A 257 0.79 9.20 -1.46
C GLU A 257 0.10 8.51 -0.26
N LEU A 258 0.02 7.18 -0.30
CA LEU A 258 -0.60 6.40 0.76
C LEU A 258 0.17 6.43 2.08
N LEU A 259 1.51 6.47 2.05
CA LEU A 259 2.32 6.60 3.27
C LEU A 259 2.15 7.97 3.93
N TYR A 260 2.17 9.04 3.15
CA TYR A 260 1.90 10.39 3.65
C TYR A 260 0.52 10.43 4.32
N TRP A 261 -0.52 9.93 3.63
CA TRP A 261 -1.86 9.79 4.21
C TRP A 261 -1.85 8.96 5.50
N ARG A 262 -1.22 7.77 5.49
CA ARG A 262 -1.21 6.84 6.61
C ARG A 262 -0.54 7.40 7.85
N PHE A 263 0.46 8.28 7.67
CA PHE A 263 1.16 8.99 8.74
C PHE A 263 0.55 10.36 9.07
N GLY A 264 -0.64 10.66 8.54
CA GLY A 264 -1.43 11.83 8.92
C GLY A 264 -0.97 13.14 8.29
N PHE A 265 -0.37 13.09 7.11
CA PHE A 265 0.01 14.25 6.32
C PHE A 265 -0.92 14.43 5.11
N GLU A 266 -1.05 15.67 4.65
CA GLU A 266 -1.62 15.96 3.34
C GLU A 266 -0.65 15.49 2.25
N SER A 267 -1.17 14.86 1.20
CA SER A 267 -0.35 14.25 0.15
C SER A 267 -0.38 15.00 -1.19
N ASP A 268 -1.30 15.95 -1.37
CA ASP A 268 -1.48 16.65 -2.66
C ASP A 268 -0.22 17.40 -3.08
N GLU A 269 0.45 18.10 -2.14
CA GLU A 269 1.65 18.88 -2.42
C GLU A 269 2.83 17.98 -2.85
N ILE A 270 3.08 16.89 -2.12
CA ILE A 270 4.18 15.98 -2.45
C ILE A 270 3.97 15.27 -3.80
N VAL A 271 2.72 14.91 -4.11
CA VAL A 271 2.35 14.33 -5.41
C VAL A 271 2.62 15.32 -6.53
N GLU A 272 2.23 16.58 -6.37
CA GLU A 272 2.49 17.63 -7.36
C GLU A 272 4.00 17.88 -7.55
N GLN A 273 4.75 17.96 -6.46
CA GLN A 273 6.21 18.14 -6.50
C GLN A 273 6.90 17.01 -7.26
N MET A 274 6.52 15.76 -7.00
CA MET A 274 7.06 14.58 -7.68
C MET A 274 6.70 14.54 -9.17
N GLN A 275 5.46 14.85 -9.54
CA GLN A 275 5.04 14.91 -10.94
C GLN A 275 5.76 16.04 -11.71
N LYS A 276 5.98 17.18 -11.06
CA LYS A 276 6.75 18.30 -11.62
C LYS A 276 8.21 17.89 -11.84
N LYS A 277 8.83 17.26 -10.84
CA LYS A 277 10.20 16.74 -10.95
C LYS A 277 10.36 15.77 -12.13
N ASN A 278 9.46 14.80 -12.26
CA ASN A 278 9.42 13.87 -13.38
C ASN A 278 9.24 14.55 -14.74
N SER A 279 8.72 15.78 -14.78
CA SER A 279 8.54 16.56 -16.02
C SER A 279 9.75 17.42 -16.37
N VAL A 280 10.61 17.71 -15.41
CA VAL A 280 11.87 18.45 -15.62
C VAL A 280 13.03 17.51 -15.95
N MET A 281 12.99 16.26 -15.48
CA MET A 281 13.97 15.23 -15.87
C MET A 281 13.76 14.85 -17.34
N ILE A 282 14.63 15.37 -18.22
CA ILE A 282 14.70 15.01 -19.64
C ILE A 282 15.47 13.68 -19.75
N ILE A 283 14.85 12.68 -20.39
CA ILE A 283 15.47 11.39 -20.74
C ILE A 283 16.29 11.55 -22.02
#